data_AF-A0A7X2NQU4-F1
#
_entry.id   AF-A0A7X2NQU4-F1
#
_cell.length_a   1.000
_cell.length_b   1.000
_cell.length_c   1.000
_cell.angle_alpha   90.00
_cell.angle_beta   90.00
_cell.angle_gamma   90.00
#
_symmetry.space_group_name_H-M   'P 1'
#
loop_
_entity.id
_entity.type
_entity.pdbx_description
1 polymer ?
#
loop_
_entity_poly.entity_id
_entity_poly.type
_entity_poly.pdbx_seq_one_letter_code
_entity_poly.pdbx_strand_id
1 'polypeptide(L)'
;MEKTSDVSGNDERRTGSDSSEKKHRKEKEMSRTDFSERLQMYRDADMIKDQDVQDVKNVIQMFRKEYGVKLCEENADTFIAHLCMACMRNTTKEEVPPLTEDNLAELAALPTYQKSLEILNKMQEVMVNPLSSTEKNYVLLHLNNLIQKLKDLGEWPETA
;
A
#
# COMPACT_ATOMS: atom_id res chain seq x y z
N MET A 1 70.99 8.48 -21.06
CA MET A 1 70.30 9.52 -21.84
C MET A 1 69.55 8.81 -22.95
N GLU A 2 68.22 8.98 -22.97
CA GLU A 2 67.26 8.81 -24.09
C GLU A 2 67.26 7.47 -24.88
N LYS A 3 66.16 6.89 -25.33
CA LYS A 3 64.73 7.22 -25.41
C LYS A 3 64.04 5.89 -25.73
N THR A 4 62.92 5.56 -25.10
CA THR A 4 61.99 4.55 -25.61
C THR A 4 60.59 5.12 -25.62
N SER A 5 59.97 4.91 -26.76
CA SER A 5 58.75 5.45 -27.35
C SER A 5 57.44 5.13 -26.65
N ASP A 6 56.48 6.01 -26.91
CA ASP A 6 55.03 5.98 -26.67
C ASP A 6 54.32 4.63 -26.79
N VAL A 7 53.34 4.41 -25.90
CA VAL A 7 52.01 3.88 -26.26
C VAL A 7 50.92 4.61 -25.47
N SER A 8 50.15 5.39 -26.23
CA SER A 8 48.74 5.81 -26.11
C SER A 8 47.89 5.18 -25.01
N GLY A 9 47.11 6.03 -24.35
CA GLY A 9 46.07 5.65 -23.39
C GLY A 9 44.87 4.93 -23.98
N ASN A 10 44.03 4.42 -23.08
CA ASN A 10 42.59 4.35 -23.25
C ASN A 10 41.95 4.25 -21.85
N ASP A 11 41.79 5.40 -21.22
CA ASP A 11 40.77 5.60 -20.19
C ASP A 11 39.44 5.72 -20.95
N GLU A 12 38.57 4.72 -20.79
CA GLU A 12 37.13 4.80 -21.06
C GLU A 12 36.55 3.38 -20.89
N ARG A 13 36.06 3.08 -19.68
CA ARG A 13 35.04 2.04 -19.56
C ARG A 13 34.08 2.27 -18.40
N ARG A 14 32.87 2.69 -18.82
CA ARG A 14 31.54 2.42 -18.24
C ARG A 14 31.14 3.18 -16.98
N THR A 15 30.63 4.38 -17.18
CA THR A 15 29.56 4.98 -16.37
C THR A 15 28.22 4.91 -17.15
N GLY A 16 27.75 3.69 -17.46
CA GLY A 16 26.52 3.49 -18.26
C GLY A 16 25.35 2.84 -17.52
N SER A 17 25.61 2.18 -16.39
CA SER A 17 24.59 1.33 -15.72
C SER A 17 23.69 2.13 -14.78
N ASP A 18 24.25 3.10 -14.04
CA ASP A 18 23.56 3.85 -12.98
C ASP A 18 22.47 4.80 -13.52
N SER A 19 22.67 5.39 -14.71
CA SER A 19 21.69 6.29 -15.31
C SER A 19 20.47 5.56 -15.88
N SER A 20 20.66 4.31 -16.33
CA SER A 20 19.61 3.47 -16.91
C SER A 20 18.67 2.94 -15.83
N GLU A 21 19.22 2.45 -14.71
CA GLU A 21 18.45 2.02 -13.54
C GLU A 21 17.75 3.18 -12.84
N LYS A 22 18.40 4.34 -12.70
CA LYS A 22 17.77 5.54 -12.15
C LYS A 22 16.64 6.04 -13.03
N LYS A 23 16.80 6.01 -14.36
CA LYS A 23 15.75 6.41 -15.30
C LYS A 23 14.56 5.45 -15.29
N HIS A 24 14.80 4.13 -15.27
CA HIS A 24 13.74 3.13 -15.13
C HIS A 24 13.01 3.22 -13.78
N ARG A 25 13.71 3.48 -12.67
CA ARG A 25 13.09 3.73 -11.37
C ARG A 25 12.23 5.01 -11.39
N LYS A 26 12.72 6.10 -11.98
CA LYS A 26 11.99 7.37 -12.10
C LYS A 26 10.75 7.25 -12.99
N GLU A 27 10.83 6.53 -14.10
CA GLU A 27 9.69 6.26 -15.00
C GLU A 27 8.64 5.37 -14.32
N LYS A 28 9.07 4.37 -13.55
CA LYS A 28 8.18 3.52 -12.74
C LYS A 28 7.52 4.30 -11.59
N GLU A 29 8.17 5.32 -11.05
CA GLU A 29 7.64 6.22 -10.01
C GLU A 29 6.64 7.25 -10.56
N MET A 30 6.79 7.64 -11.83
CA MET A 30 5.93 8.58 -12.57
C MET A 30 4.64 7.98 -13.13
N SER A 31 4.49 6.64 -13.13
CA SER A 31 3.41 5.92 -13.83
C SER A 31 2.42 5.18 -12.91
N ARG A 32 2.43 5.44 -11.60
CA ARG A 32 1.56 4.70 -10.67
C ARG A 32 0.23 5.39 -10.49
N THR A 33 -0.83 4.67 -10.81
CA THR A 33 -2.21 5.18 -10.79
C THR A 33 -2.68 5.32 -9.33
N ASP A 34 -3.16 6.51 -8.96
CA ASP A 34 -3.82 6.67 -7.67
C ASP A 34 -5.29 6.19 -7.73
N PHE A 35 -5.99 6.23 -6.59
CA PHE A 35 -7.35 5.68 -6.50
C PHE A 35 -8.46 6.66 -6.93
N SER A 36 -8.14 7.82 -7.50
CA SER A 36 -9.13 8.89 -7.72
C SER A 36 -10.26 8.43 -8.64
N GLU A 37 -9.94 7.77 -9.76
CA GLU A 37 -10.96 7.27 -10.71
C GLU A 37 -11.85 6.18 -10.09
N ARG A 38 -11.25 5.23 -9.34
CA ARG A 38 -11.99 4.17 -8.66
C ARG A 38 -12.93 4.72 -7.60
N LEU A 39 -12.44 5.62 -6.75
CA LEU A 39 -13.25 6.23 -5.69
C LEU A 39 -14.40 7.05 -6.28
N GLN A 40 -14.15 7.76 -7.39
CA GLN A 40 -15.19 8.49 -8.10
C GLN A 40 -16.22 7.52 -8.69
N MET A 41 -15.79 6.42 -9.30
CA MET A 41 -16.69 5.40 -9.86
C MET A 41 -17.59 4.77 -8.78
N TYR A 42 -17.03 4.40 -7.62
CA TYR A 42 -17.83 3.83 -6.51
C TYR A 42 -18.79 4.86 -5.91
N ARG A 43 -18.38 6.12 -5.83
CA ARG A 43 -19.25 7.22 -5.40
C ARG A 43 -20.41 7.43 -6.38
N ASP A 44 -20.11 7.50 -7.68
CA ASP A 44 -21.11 7.74 -8.73
C ASP A 44 -22.11 6.57 -8.85
N ALA A 45 -21.66 5.36 -8.53
CA ALA A 45 -22.51 4.17 -8.43
C ALA A 45 -23.29 4.08 -7.11
N ASP A 46 -23.21 5.09 -6.25
CA ASP A 46 -23.80 5.15 -4.91
C ASP A 46 -23.37 4.01 -3.96
N MET A 47 -22.26 3.34 -4.28
CA MET A 47 -21.69 2.27 -3.44
C MET A 47 -21.04 2.82 -2.18
N ILE A 48 -20.40 3.99 -2.27
CA ILE A 48 -19.80 4.68 -1.11
C ILE A 48 -20.25 6.14 -1.10
N LYS A 49 -20.34 6.73 0.09
CA LYS A 49 -20.73 8.13 0.26
C LYS A 49 -19.52 9.05 0.31
N ASP A 50 -19.76 10.36 0.25
CA ASP A 50 -18.71 11.39 0.30
C ASP A 50 -17.80 11.24 1.53
N GLN A 51 -18.39 10.91 2.69
CA GLN A 51 -17.64 10.70 3.92
C GLN A 51 -16.77 9.44 3.84
N ASP A 52 -17.25 8.36 3.20
CA ASP A 52 -16.47 7.13 3.02
C ASP A 52 -15.28 7.37 2.09
N VAL A 53 -15.48 8.14 1.01
CA VAL A 53 -14.39 8.59 0.14
C VAL A 53 -13.33 9.35 0.94
N GLN A 54 -13.77 10.23 1.84
CA GLN A 54 -12.85 11.00 2.68
C GLN A 54 -12.11 10.11 3.69
N ASP A 55 -12.79 9.15 4.31
CA ASP A 55 -12.18 8.20 5.24
C ASP A 55 -11.11 7.34 4.53
N VAL A 56 -11.40 6.84 3.32
CA VAL A 56 -10.40 6.10 2.52
C VAL A 56 -9.20 6.99 2.17
N LYS A 57 -9.43 8.26 1.80
CA LYS A 57 -8.34 9.23 1.55
C LYS A 57 -7.51 9.50 2.81
N ASN A 58 -8.14 9.58 3.98
CA ASN A 58 -7.45 9.75 5.26
C ASN A 58 -6.54 8.55 5.55
N VAL A 59 -7.01 7.32 5.32
CA VAL A 59 -6.21 6.11 5.46
C VAL A 59 -5.03 6.11 4.48
N ILE A 60 -5.24 6.43 3.20
CA ILE A 60 -4.15 6.55 2.22
C ILE A 60 -3.11 7.59 2.67
N GLN A 61 -3.57 8.74 3.17
CA GLN A 61 -2.69 9.80 3.66
C GLN A 61 -1.93 9.38 4.93
N MET A 62 -2.58 8.64 5.84
CA MET A 62 -1.97 8.07 7.05
C MET A 62 -0.80 7.15 6.67
N PHE A 63 -0.97 6.25 5.70
CA PHE A 63 0.12 5.39 5.20
C PHE A 63 1.33 6.19 4.73
N ARG A 64 1.09 7.27 3.99
CA ARG A 64 2.15 8.15 3.52
C ARG A 64 2.86 8.90 4.65
N LYS A 65 2.10 9.44 5.61
CA LYS A 65 2.63 10.27 6.70
C LYS A 65 3.38 9.46 7.75
N GLU A 66 2.84 8.31 8.13
CA GLU A 66 3.35 7.55 9.28
C GLU A 66 4.36 6.48 8.89
N TYR A 67 4.22 5.93 7.69
CA TYR A 67 5.03 4.80 7.23
C TYR A 67 5.85 5.15 5.98
N GLY A 68 5.73 6.35 5.43
CA GLY A 68 6.41 6.72 4.18
C GLY A 68 5.94 5.92 2.96
N VAL A 69 4.82 5.20 3.06
CA VAL A 69 4.30 4.32 2.02
C VAL A 69 3.31 5.09 1.14
N LYS A 70 3.59 5.17 -0.16
CA LYS A 70 2.64 5.67 -1.16
C LYS A 70 1.76 4.51 -1.64
N LEU A 71 0.53 4.43 -1.15
CA LEU A 71 -0.45 3.49 -1.69
C LEU A 71 -0.93 3.95 -3.07
N CYS A 72 -1.08 2.99 -3.97
CA CYS A 72 -1.53 3.16 -5.34
C CYS A 72 -2.17 1.87 -5.86
N GLU A 73 -2.76 1.92 -7.05
CA GLU A 73 -3.48 0.78 -7.62
C GLU A 73 -2.61 -0.48 -7.68
N GLU A 74 -1.34 -0.37 -8.06
CA GLU A 74 -0.47 -1.54 -8.22
C GLU A 74 -0.12 -2.25 -6.91
N ASN A 75 -0.04 -1.53 -5.78
CA ASN A 75 0.36 -2.13 -4.50
C ASN A 75 -0.80 -2.37 -3.52
N ALA A 76 -1.90 -1.64 -3.63
CA ALA A 76 -2.95 -1.64 -2.61
C ALA A 76 -4.38 -1.77 -3.16
N ASP A 77 -4.54 -2.09 -4.44
CA ASP A 77 -5.82 -2.41 -5.09
C ASP A 77 -6.79 -3.21 -4.21
N THR A 78 -6.40 -4.39 -3.75
CA THR A 78 -7.27 -5.31 -3.01
C THR A 78 -7.65 -4.73 -1.65
N PHE A 79 -6.71 -4.07 -0.96
CA PHE A 79 -6.96 -3.46 0.33
C PHE A 79 -7.95 -2.29 0.20
N ILE A 80 -7.74 -1.40 -0.77
CA ILE A 80 -8.64 -0.24 -0.98
C ILE A 80 -10.01 -0.69 -1.46
N ALA A 81 -10.10 -1.69 -2.34
CA ALA A 81 -11.38 -2.26 -2.74
C ALA A 81 -12.15 -2.82 -1.52
N HIS A 82 -11.48 -3.59 -0.67
CA HIS A 82 -12.10 -4.12 0.55
C HIS A 82 -12.55 -3.00 1.50
N LEU A 83 -11.69 -2.00 1.74
CA LEU A 83 -12.02 -0.89 2.63
C LEU A 83 -13.25 -0.11 2.14
N CYS A 84 -13.38 0.11 0.84
CA CYS A 84 -14.58 0.74 0.26
C CYS A 84 -15.84 -0.10 0.51
N MET A 85 -15.74 -1.43 0.35
CA MET A 85 -16.87 -2.34 0.62
C MET A 85 -17.24 -2.39 2.11
N ALA A 86 -16.24 -2.35 3.00
CA ALA A 86 -16.47 -2.28 4.44
C ALA A 86 -17.19 -0.97 4.82
N CYS A 87 -16.80 0.16 4.22
CA CYS A 87 -17.52 1.44 4.38
C CYS A 87 -18.95 1.37 3.82
N MET A 88 -19.16 0.78 2.64
CA MET A 88 -20.50 0.58 2.07
C MET A 88 -21.42 -0.15 3.06
N ARG A 89 -20.93 -1.23 3.68
CA ARG A 89 -21.71 -2.05 4.61
C ARG A 89 -22.11 -1.34 5.89
N ASN A 90 -21.36 -0.30 6.31
CA ASN A 90 -21.81 0.58 7.39
C ASN A 90 -23.14 1.28 7.06
N THR A 91 -23.35 1.60 5.78
CA THR A 91 -24.56 2.27 5.30
C THR A 91 -25.67 1.28 4.96
N THR A 92 -25.36 0.22 4.21
CA THR A 92 -26.37 -0.75 3.74
C THR A 92 -26.85 -1.69 4.82
N LYS A 93 -26.10 -1.84 5.92
CA LYS A 93 -26.33 -2.85 6.97
C LYS A 93 -26.31 -4.29 6.45
N GLU A 94 -25.68 -4.51 5.31
CA GLU A 94 -25.43 -5.86 4.81
C GLU A 94 -24.50 -6.61 5.78
N GLU A 95 -24.94 -7.79 6.20
CA GLU A 95 -24.17 -8.65 7.09
C GLU A 95 -23.19 -9.51 6.30
N VAL A 96 -21.98 -9.63 6.83
CA VAL A 96 -20.98 -10.62 6.36
C VAL A 96 -20.72 -11.63 7.47
N PRO A 97 -20.58 -12.92 7.15
CA PRO A 97 -20.19 -13.92 8.14
C PRO A 97 -18.86 -13.55 8.79
N PRO A 98 -18.69 -13.74 10.12
CA PRO A 98 -17.40 -13.54 10.75
C PRO A 98 -16.39 -14.61 10.30
N LEU A 99 -15.10 -14.27 10.37
CA LEU A 99 -14.02 -15.25 10.28
C LEU A 99 -14.18 -16.31 11.38
N THR A 100 -13.88 -17.56 11.06
CA THR A 100 -13.90 -18.64 12.05
C THR A 100 -12.76 -18.48 13.06
N GLU A 101 -12.86 -19.17 14.20
CA GLU A 101 -11.79 -19.19 15.21
C GLU A 101 -10.46 -19.68 14.62
N ASP A 102 -10.49 -20.71 13.77
CA ASP A 102 -9.30 -21.22 13.08
C ASP A 102 -8.68 -20.15 12.16
N ASN A 103 -9.50 -19.42 11.39
CA ASN A 103 -9.00 -18.33 10.54
C ASN A 103 -8.39 -17.19 11.37
N LEU A 104 -8.97 -16.87 12.53
CA LEU A 104 -8.43 -15.86 13.43
C LEU A 104 -7.11 -16.30 14.07
N ALA A 105 -6.99 -17.57 14.45
CA ALA A 105 -5.77 -18.15 15.00
C ALA A 105 -4.63 -18.14 13.97
N GLU A 106 -4.91 -18.53 12.72
CA GLU A 106 -3.95 -18.45 11.61
C GLU A 106 -3.52 -17.02 11.34
N LEU A 107 -4.46 -16.08 11.33
CA LEU A 107 -4.19 -14.65 11.15
C LEU A 107 -3.28 -14.11 12.25
N ALA A 108 -3.54 -14.47 13.51
CA ALA A 108 -2.74 -14.07 14.67
C ALA A 108 -1.31 -14.64 14.67
N ALA A 109 -1.08 -15.75 13.97
CA ALA A 109 0.23 -16.37 13.84
C ALA A 109 1.12 -15.72 12.76
N LEU A 110 0.58 -14.81 11.94
CA LEU A 110 1.35 -14.16 10.88
C LEU A 110 2.42 -13.20 11.43
N PRO A 111 3.63 -13.15 10.85
CA PRO A 111 4.70 -12.25 11.30
C PRO A 111 4.32 -10.75 11.24
N THR A 112 3.38 -10.39 10.37
CA THR A 112 2.90 -9.02 10.17
C THR A 112 1.69 -8.67 11.03
N TYR A 113 1.19 -9.60 11.86
CA TYR A 113 -0.06 -9.44 12.61
C TYR A 113 -0.02 -8.23 13.54
N GLN A 114 1.02 -8.13 14.38
CA GLN A 114 1.13 -7.06 15.36
C GLN A 114 1.18 -5.67 14.72
N LYS A 115 1.89 -5.55 13.59
CA LYS A 115 1.95 -4.31 12.81
C LYS A 115 0.62 -3.99 12.16
N SER A 116 -0.07 -5.00 11.63
CA SER A 116 -1.41 -4.84 11.06
C SER A 116 -2.42 -4.38 12.12
N LEU A 117 -2.32 -4.88 13.36
CA LEU A 117 -3.17 -4.45 14.47
C LEU A 117 -2.91 -3.00 14.87
N GLU A 118 -1.64 -2.57 14.90
CA GLU A 118 -1.27 -1.17 15.12
C GLU A 118 -1.89 -0.25 14.05
N ILE A 119 -1.75 -0.61 12.77
CA ILE A 119 -2.30 0.15 11.65
C ILE A 119 -3.83 0.21 11.76
N LEU A 120 -4.48 -0.91 12.07
CA LEU A 120 -5.94 -0.95 12.24
C LEU A 120 -6.41 0.00 13.36
N ASN A 121 -5.68 0.10 14.46
CA ASN A 121 -6.02 1.04 15.54
C ASN A 121 -5.89 2.49 15.06
N LYS A 122 -4.82 2.82 14.34
CA LYS A 122 -4.64 4.17 13.75
C LYS A 122 -5.69 4.49 12.70
N MET A 123 -6.11 3.51 11.90
CA MET A 123 -7.24 3.67 10.97
C MET A 123 -8.51 4.11 11.72
N GLN A 124 -8.78 3.53 12.90
CA GLN A 124 -9.95 3.93 13.70
C GLN A 124 -9.87 5.36 14.25
N GLU A 125 -8.67 5.95 14.34
CA GLU A 125 -8.47 7.33 14.77
C GLU A 125 -8.66 8.34 13.63
N VAL A 126 -8.36 7.96 12.39
CA VAL A 126 -8.43 8.86 11.22
C VAL A 126 -9.74 8.75 10.44
N MET A 127 -10.53 7.70 10.66
CA MET A 127 -11.83 7.48 10.03
C MET A 127 -12.96 8.09 10.86
N VAL A 128 -13.89 8.77 10.21
CA VAL A 128 -15.11 9.29 10.84
C VAL A 128 -16.16 8.20 11.01
N ASN A 129 -16.27 7.29 10.03
CA ASN A 129 -17.17 6.14 10.05
C ASN A 129 -16.38 4.89 10.46
N PRO A 130 -16.32 4.53 11.77
CA PRO A 130 -15.54 3.39 12.20
C PRO A 130 -16.12 2.08 11.66
N LEU A 131 -15.22 1.13 11.45
CA LEU A 131 -15.56 -0.22 10.99
C LEU A 131 -16.26 -1.03 12.08
N SER A 132 -17.17 -1.92 11.67
CA SER A 132 -17.76 -2.91 12.57
C SER A 132 -16.70 -3.88 13.11
N SER A 133 -16.99 -4.60 14.21
CA SER A 133 -16.08 -5.63 14.74
C SER A 133 -15.76 -6.71 13.72
N THR A 134 -16.74 -7.12 12.91
CA THR A 134 -16.55 -8.11 11.85
C THR A 134 -15.62 -7.59 10.76
N GLU A 135 -15.83 -6.36 10.29
CA GLU A 135 -14.97 -5.75 9.26
C GLU A 135 -13.55 -5.51 9.75
N LYS A 136 -13.35 -5.19 11.03
CA LYS A 136 -12.01 -5.05 11.63
C LYS A 136 -11.17 -6.32 11.43
N ASN A 137 -11.77 -7.51 11.54
CA ASN A 137 -11.05 -8.77 11.34
C ASN A 137 -10.67 -8.98 9.86
N TYR A 138 -11.55 -8.64 8.92
CA TYR A 138 -11.23 -8.73 7.49
C TYR A 138 -10.20 -7.68 7.06
N VAL A 139 -10.31 -6.45 7.57
CA VAL A 139 -9.32 -5.40 7.35
C VAL A 139 -7.96 -5.83 7.89
N LEU A 140 -7.92 -6.49 9.05
CA LEU A 140 -6.68 -7.04 9.60
C LEU A 140 -6.04 -8.08 8.67
N LEU A 141 -6.84 -8.97 8.07
CA LEU A 141 -6.37 -9.90 7.04
C LEU A 141 -5.80 -9.15 5.82
N HIS A 142 -6.51 -8.16 5.31
CA HIS A 142 -6.04 -7.39 4.15
C HIS A 142 -4.81 -6.53 4.45
N LEU A 143 -4.65 -6.04 5.68
CA LEU A 143 -3.45 -5.34 6.13
C LEU A 143 -2.24 -6.27 6.19
N ASN A 144 -2.39 -7.49 6.69
CA ASN A 144 -1.32 -8.48 6.69
C ASN A 144 -0.82 -8.76 5.26
N ASN A 145 -1.75 -8.95 4.32
CA ASN A 145 -1.45 -9.16 2.91
C ASN A 145 -0.82 -7.91 2.26
N LEU A 146 -1.32 -6.72 2.58
CA LEU A 146 -0.77 -5.46 2.09
C LEU A 146 0.69 -5.28 2.52
N ILE A 147 0.98 -5.47 3.82
CA ILE A 147 2.35 -5.35 4.33
C ILE A 147 3.27 -6.36 3.65
N GLN A 148 2.84 -7.62 3.51
CA GLN A 148 3.65 -8.64 2.84
C GLN A 148 3.91 -8.25 1.37
N LYS A 149 2.88 -7.83 0.63
CA LYS A 149 3.01 -7.36 -0.76
C LYS A 149 3.96 -6.17 -0.85
N LEU A 150 3.88 -5.21 0.05
CA LEU A 150 4.79 -4.05 0.10
C LEU A 150 6.23 -4.48 0.41
N LYS A 151 6.45 -5.46 1.30
CA LYS A 151 7.79 -6.02 1.57
C LYS A 151 8.36 -6.70 0.33
N ASP A 152 7.56 -7.51 -0.38
CA ASP A 152 7.98 -8.20 -1.59
C ASP A 152 8.35 -7.22 -2.72
N LEU A 153 7.70 -6.05 -2.75
CA LEU A 153 8.00 -4.96 -3.68
C LEU A 153 9.18 -4.06 -3.22
N GLY A 154 9.68 -4.23 -1.99
CA GLY A 154 10.68 -3.34 -1.39
C GLY A 154 10.14 -1.93 -1.08
N GLU A 155 8.83 -1.82 -0.87
CA GLU A 155 8.09 -0.57 -0.61
C GLU A 155 7.67 -0.43 0.86
N TRP A 156 7.85 -1.48 1.67
CA TRP A 156 7.70 -1.42 3.11
C TRP A 156 9.04 -1.02 3.74
N PRO A 157 9.11 0.05 4.56
CA PRO A 157 10.38 0.45 5.16
C PRO A 157 10.78 -0.55 6.26
N GLU A 158 12.08 -0.82 6.37
CA GLU A 158 12.63 -1.76 7.36
C GLU A 158 12.40 -1.31 8.82
N THR A 159 12.15 -0.01 9.02
CA THR A 159 11.94 0.61 10.33
C THR A 159 10.47 0.83 10.71
N ALA A 160 9.51 0.40 9.87
CA ALA A 160 8.08 0.59 10.16
C ALA A 160 7.52 -0.38 11.19
#